data_AF-A0A966W9J2-F1
#
_entry.id   AF-A0A966W9J2-F1
#
_cell.length_a   1.000
_cell.length_b   1.000
_cell.length_c   1.000
_cell.angle_alpha   90.00
_cell.angle_beta   90.00
_cell.angle_gamma   90.00
#
_symmetry.space_group_name_H-M   'P 1'
#
loop_
_entity.id
_entity.type
_entity.pdbx_description
1 polymer ?
#
loop_
_entity_poly.entity_id
_entity_poly.type
_entity_poly.pdbx_seq_one_letter_code
_entity_poly.pdbx_strand_id
1 'polypeptide(L)' 'MGQLPMWLQRWNFIERAKLERQLWDAFERGEPIEQLVERCEPGFQKEVWATTATRIRKIETLMRDQQAPRG' A
#
# COMPACT_ATOMS: atom_id res chain seq x y z
N MET A 1 -16.38 9.91 19.25
CA MET A 1 -15.15 9.62 18.49
C MET A 1 -14.12 10.69 18.83
N GLY A 2 -13.28 10.47 19.84
CA GLY A 2 -12.29 11.46 20.27
C GLY A 2 -11.10 11.47 19.32
N GLN A 3 -10.72 12.65 18.82
CA GLN A 3 -9.56 12.83 17.96
C GLN A 3 -8.30 12.43 18.73
N LEU A 4 -7.61 11.36 18.29
CA LEU A 4 -6.39 10.89 18.96
C LEU A 4 -5.33 12.00 18.99
N PRO A 5 -4.54 12.13 20.07
CA PRO A 5 -3.45 13.10 20.17
C PRO A 5 -2.52 13.09 18.95
N MET A 6 -2.09 14.28 18.48
CA MET A 6 -1.25 14.44 17.27
C MET A 6 0.05 13.63 17.27
N TRP A 7 0.63 13.37 18.45
CA TRP A 7 1.83 12.54 18.56
C TRP A 7 1.54 11.05 18.32
N LEU A 8 0.36 10.54 18.74
CA LEU A 8 -0.12 9.19 18.41
C LEU A 8 -0.48 9.08 16.92
N GLN A 9 -1.02 10.15 16.31
CA GLN A 9 -1.22 10.20 14.86
C GLN A 9 0.11 10.20 14.08
N ARG A 10 1.15 10.89 14.59
CA ARG A 10 2.51 10.87 14.01
C ARG A 10 3.18 9.50 14.09
N TRP A 11 3.01 8.78 15.19
CA TRP A 11 3.48 7.40 15.30
C TRP A 11 2.78 6.48 14.29
N ASN A 12 1.49 6.70 14.03
CA ASN A 12 0.79 6.01 12.95
C ASN A 12 1.33 6.38 11.56
N PHE A 13 1.81 7.61 11.32
CA PHE A 13 2.33 8.01 10.01
C PHE A 13 3.67 7.34 9.66
N ILE A 14 4.62 7.33 10.59
CA ILE A 14 5.93 6.67 10.35
C ILE A 14 5.73 5.17 10.13
N GLU A 15 4.92 4.54 10.99
CA GLU A 15 4.68 3.11 10.88
C GLU A 15 3.89 2.76 9.61
N ARG A 16 2.88 3.57 9.27
CA ARG A 16 2.20 3.48 7.98
C ARG A 16 3.18 3.57 6.82
N ALA A 17 4.06 4.58 6.79
CA ALA A 17 5.02 4.76 5.70
C ALA A 17 5.97 3.56 5.54
N LYS A 18 6.41 2.95 6.65
CA LYS A 18 7.19 1.71 6.61
C LYS A 18 6.40 0.56 5.99
N LEU A 19 5.15 0.36 6.43
CA LEU A 19 4.29 -0.71 5.93
C LEU A 19 3.93 -0.50 4.46
N GLU A 20 3.66 0.75 4.05
CA GLU A 20 3.48 1.12 2.65
C GLU A 20 4.74 0.78 1.83
N ARG A 21 5.94 1.17 2.31
CA ARG A 21 7.21 0.86 1.64
C ARG A 21 7.47 -0.64 1.52
N GLN A 22 7.21 -1.42 2.57
CA GLN A 22 7.38 -2.89 2.54
C GLN A 22 6.56 -3.53 1.41
N LEU A 23 5.33 -3.09 1.20
CA LEU A 23 4.49 -3.64 0.13
C LEU A 23 4.96 -3.19 -1.26
N TRP A 24 5.44 -1.94 -1.39
CA TRP A 24 6.09 -1.47 -2.61
C TRP A 24 7.35 -2.27 -2.93
N ASP A 25 8.22 -2.54 -1.95
CA ASP A 25 9.42 -3.35 -2.15
C ASP A 25 9.06 -4.78 -2.61
N ALA A 26 7.98 -5.37 -2.05
CA ALA A 26 7.48 -6.68 -2.49
C ALA A 26 6.98 -6.65 -3.95
N PHE A 27 6.24 -5.59 -4.32
CA PHE A 27 5.81 -5.37 -5.70
C PHE A 27 7.00 -5.20 -6.66
N GLU A 28 8.00 -4.40 -6.28
CA GLU A 28 9.23 -4.19 -7.05
C GLU A 28 10.03 -5.48 -7.26
N ARG A 29 9.96 -6.43 -6.29
CA ARG A 29 10.54 -7.78 -6.41
C ARG A 29 9.68 -8.76 -7.23
N GLY A 30 8.51 -8.35 -7.71
CA GLY A 30 7.59 -9.21 -8.46
C GLY A 30 6.80 -10.20 -7.60
N GLU A 31 6.70 -9.97 -6.29
CA GLU A 31 5.90 -10.81 -5.39
C GLU A 31 4.39 -10.59 -5.59
N PRO A 32 3.53 -11.60 -5.36
CA PRO A 32 2.08 -11.48 -5.49
C PRO A 32 1.49 -10.72 -4.30
N ILE A 33 1.52 -9.38 -4.36
CA ILE A 33 1.11 -8.49 -3.26
C ILE A 33 -0.32 -8.73 -2.76
N GLU A 34 -1.25 -9.17 -3.60
CA GLU A 34 -2.63 -9.51 -3.20
C GLU A 34 -2.64 -10.69 -2.23
N GLN A 35 -1.84 -11.73 -2.51
CA GLN A 35 -1.74 -12.90 -1.64
C GLN A 35 -1.07 -12.54 -0.30
N LEU A 36 -0.10 -11.61 -0.33
CA LEU A 36 0.53 -11.09 0.90
C LEU A 36 -0.49 -10.33 1.76
N VAL A 37 -1.36 -9.52 1.16
CA VAL A 37 -2.44 -8.80 1.85
C VAL A 37 -3.47 -9.77 2.43
N GLU A 38 -3.89 -10.78 1.66
CA GLU A 38 -4.89 -11.77 2.09
C GLU A 38 -4.43 -12.56 3.31
N ARG A 39 -3.17 -13.04 3.29
CA ARG A 39 -2.53 -13.80 4.37
C ARG A 39 -2.12 -12.94 5.56
N CYS A 40 -2.14 -11.63 5.43
CA CYS A 40 -1.88 -10.73 6.55
C CYS A 40 -2.99 -10.84 7.58
N GLU A 41 -2.63 -10.97 8.86
CA GLU A 41 -3.58 -10.97 9.97
C GLU A 41 -4.36 -9.63 10.02
N PRO A 42 -5.64 -9.65 10.43
CA PRO A 42 -6.42 -8.42 10.58
C PRO A 42 -5.76 -7.42 11.53
N GLY A 43 -5.76 -6.15 11.14
CA GLY A 43 -5.18 -5.06 11.92
C GLY A 43 -4.61 -3.94 11.06
N PHE A 44 -3.86 -3.05 11.69
CA PHE A 44 -3.32 -1.84 11.04
C PHE A 44 -2.48 -2.15 9.79
N GLN A 45 -1.65 -3.19 9.83
CA GLN A 45 -0.88 -3.62 8.66
C GLN A 45 -1.76 -4.04 7.50
N LYS A 46 -2.79 -4.86 7.73
CA LYS A 46 -3.71 -5.31 6.68
C LYS A 46 -4.45 -4.14 6.05
N GLU A 47 -4.88 -3.16 6.84
CA GLU A 47 -5.55 -1.95 6.34
C GLU A 47 -4.63 -1.11 5.45
N VAL A 48 -3.39 -0.88 5.90
CA VAL A 48 -2.37 -0.13 5.14
C VAL A 48 -2.02 -0.88 3.85
N TRP A 49 -1.77 -2.18 3.94
CA TRP A 49 -1.41 -3.00 2.78
C TRP A 49 -2.55 -3.11 1.77
N ALA A 50 -3.80 -3.32 2.20
CA ALA A 50 -4.95 -3.36 1.30
C ALA A 50 -5.14 -2.04 0.52
N THR A 51 -5.00 -0.90 1.22
CA THR A 51 -5.06 0.42 0.58
C THR A 51 -3.90 0.63 -0.40
N THR A 52 -2.70 0.18 -0.02
CA THR A 52 -1.49 0.34 -0.83
C THR A 52 -1.53 -0.55 -2.08
N ALA A 53 -1.99 -1.79 -1.97
CA ALA A 53 -2.16 -2.69 -3.12
C ALA A 53 -3.08 -2.07 -4.19
N THR A 54 -4.19 -1.47 -3.77
CA THR A 54 -5.10 -0.77 -4.69
C THR A 54 -4.41 0.40 -5.41
N ARG A 55 -3.58 1.17 -4.69
CA ARG A 55 -2.81 2.28 -5.28
C ARG A 55 -1.75 1.77 -6.26
N ILE A 56 -1.03 0.71 -5.91
CA ILE A 56 -0.03 0.05 -6.76
C ILE A 56 -0.68 -0.35 -8.09
N ARG A 57 -1.82 -1.07 -8.05
CA ARG A 57 -2.53 -1.50 -9.26
C ARG A 57 -3.04 -0.35 -10.11
N LYS A 58 -3.54 0.72 -9.48
CA LYS A 58 -3.93 1.92 -10.22
C LYS A 58 -2.75 2.54 -10.97
N ILE A 59 -1.59 2.64 -10.33
CA ILE A 59 -0.36 3.17 -10.96
C ILE A 59 0.11 2.24 -12.07
N GLU A 60 0.13 0.92 -11.84
CA GLU A 60 0.50 -0.08 -12.84
C GLU A 60 -0.36 0.04 -14.10
N THR A 61 -1.69 0.13 -13.96
CA THR A 61 -2.61 0.36 -15.08
C THR A 61 -2.31 1.67 -15.79
N LEU A 62 -2.15 2.77 -15.05
CA LEU A 62 -1.84 4.07 -15.66
C LEU A 62 -0.50 4.06 -16.43
N MET A 63 0.51 3.36 -15.91
CA MET A 63 1.80 3.21 -16.58
C MET A 63 1.70 2.33 -17.82
N ARG A 64 0.89 1.27 -17.77
CA ARG A 64 0.59 0.42 -18.94
C ARG A 64 -0.14 1.20 -20.02
N ASP A 65 -1.17 1.96 -19.65
CA ASP A 65 -1.97 2.77 -20.56
C ASP A 65 -1.16 3.91 -21.19
N GLN A 66 -0.15 4.44 -20.48
CA GLN A 66 0.78 5.44 -21.01
C GLN A 66 1.81 4.85 -21.97
N GLN A 67 2.23 3.60 -21.76
CA GLN A 67 3.18 2.89 -22.63
C GLN A 67 2.52 2.35 -23.90
N ALA A 68 1.21 2.11 -23.89
CA ALA A 68 0.46 1.86 -25.11
C ALA A 68 0.51 3.13 -25.99
N PRO A 69 1.11 3.09 -27.20
CA PRO A 69 1.11 4.25 -28.07
C PRO A 69 -0.34 4.66 -28.30
N ARG A 70 -0.62 5.96 -28.15
CA ARG A 70 -1.83 6.56 -28.71
C ARG A 70 -1.72 6.43 -30.23
N GLY A 71 -2.15 5.29 -30.75
CA GLY A 71 -2.39 5.06 -32.17
C GLY A 71 -3.58 5.89 -32.65
#